data_AF-A0A381S1J2-F1
#
_entry.id   AF-A0A381S1J2-F1
#
_cell.length_a   1.000
_cell.length_b   1.000
_cell.length_c   1.000
_cell.angle_alpha   90.00
_cell.angle_beta   90.00
_cell.angle_gamma   90.00
#
_symmetry.space_group_name_H-M   'P 1'
#
loop_
_entity.id
_entity.type
_entity.pdbx_description
1 polymer ?
#
loop_
_entity_poly.entity_id
_entity_poly.type
_entity_poly.pdbx_seq_one_letter_code
_entity_poly.pdbx_strand_id
1 'polypeptide(L)' 'MDKLIDIVNRAIEDYGFRQIAQWSPEDVVVMWDLTNEEAGVLTGPIKMALDILPIPVEPDDYISEKARFRQIIDKALRT' A
#
# COMPACT_ATOMS: atom_id res chain seq x y z
N MET A 1 -0.17 0.49 11.78
CA MET A 1 -1.39 0.83 11.00
C MET A 1 -1.23 2.15 10.24
N ASP A 2 -0.95 3.26 10.91
CA ASP A 2 -0.80 4.58 10.26
C ASP A 2 0.28 4.58 9.17
N LYS A 3 1.42 3.93 9.42
CA LYS A 3 2.50 3.75 8.43
C LYS A 3 2.02 3.08 7.13
N LEU A 4 1.21 2.03 7.23
CA LEU A 4 0.68 1.33 6.06
C LEU A 4 -0.28 2.22 5.27
N ILE A 5 -1.09 3.02 5.96
CA ILE A 5 -2.02 3.97 5.33
C ILE A 5 -1.24 5.05 4.58
N ASP A 6 -0.18 5.58 5.17
CA ASP A 6 0.65 6.60 4.54
C ASP A 6 1.39 6.03 3.30
N ILE A 7 1.92 4.81 3.40
CA ILE A 7 2.54 4.10 2.26
C ILE A 7 1.53 3.93 1.12
N VAL A 8 0.32 3.43 1.37
CA VAL A 8 -0.66 3.18 0.30
C VAL A 8 -1.20 4.49 -0.28
N ASN A 9 -1.41 5.52 0.54
CA ASN A 9 -1.82 6.83 0.06
C ASN A 9 -0.78 7.40 -0.89
N ARG A 10 0.50 7.32 -0.51
CA ARG A 10 1.60 7.73 -1.39
C ARG A 10 1.69 6.88 -2.65
N ALA A 11 1.52 5.56 -2.55
CA ALA A 11 1.55 4.68 -3.72
C ALA A 11 0.36 4.89 -4.68
N ILE A 12 -0.76 5.43 -4.21
CA ILE A 12 -1.89 5.82 -5.06
C ILE A 12 -1.58 7.13 -5.81
N GLU A 13 -0.97 8.09 -5.13
CA GLU A 13 -0.68 9.43 -5.68
C GLU A 13 0.60 9.49 -6.52
N ASP A 14 1.59 8.66 -6.20
CA ASP A 14 2.93 8.66 -6.78
C ASP A 14 3.21 7.28 -7.39
N TYR A 15 3.08 7.20 -8.72
CA TYR A 15 3.33 5.97 -9.46
C TYR A 15 4.80 5.49 -9.32
N GLY A 16 5.76 6.41 -9.23
CA GLY A 16 7.16 6.05 -9.04
C GLY A 16 7.39 5.38 -7.69
N PHE A 17 6.81 5.94 -6.62
CA PHE A 17 6.82 5.29 -5.31
C PHE A 17 6.07 3.95 -5.31
N ARG A 18 4.94 3.86 -6.04
CA ARG A 18 4.20 2.59 -6.20
C ARG A 18 5.08 1.48 -6.75
N GLN A 19 5.91 1.77 -7.76
CA GLN A 19 6.80 0.76 -8.34
C GLN A 19 7.76 0.17 -7.29
N ILE A 20 8.28 1.00 -6.37
CA ILE A 20 9.11 0.52 -5.27
C ILE A 20 8.29 -0.41 -4.35
N ALA A 21 7.09 0.01 -3.96
CA ALA A 21 6.20 -0.82 -3.13
C ALA A 21 5.74 -2.13 -3.80
N GLN A 22 5.76 -2.21 -5.14
CA GLN A 22 5.37 -3.40 -5.88
C GLN A 22 6.54 -4.36 -6.15
N TRP A 23 7.72 -3.83 -6.47
CA TRP A 23 8.86 -4.63 -6.95
C TRP A 23 9.96 -4.80 -5.92
N SER A 24 10.02 -3.92 -4.92
CA SER A 24 10.99 -3.95 -3.82
C SER A 24 10.32 -3.58 -2.49
N PRO A 25 9.23 -4.28 -2.09
CA PRO A 25 8.51 -3.94 -0.87
C PRO A 25 9.37 -4.08 0.40
N GLU A 26 10.41 -4.91 0.38
CA GLU A 26 11.41 -5.03 1.45
C GLU A 26 12.16 -3.71 1.72
N ASP A 27 12.42 -2.91 0.68
CA ASP A 27 13.03 -1.58 0.87
C ASP A 27 12.07 -0.65 1.60
N VAL A 28 10.76 -0.74 1.30
CA VAL A 28 9.72 0.03 1.99
C VAL A 28 9.58 -0.43 3.44
N VAL A 29 9.64 -1.73 3.71
CA VAL A 29 9.64 -2.30 5.07
C VAL A 29 10.77 -1.70 5.91
N VAL A 30 11.98 -1.65 5.37
CA VAL A 30 13.15 -1.10 6.07
C VAL A 30 13.04 0.42 6.23
N MET A 31 12.71 1.15 5.16
CA MET A 31 12.62 2.62 5.18
C MET A 31 11.57 3.13 6.16
N TRP A 32 10.47 2.39 6.33
CA TRP A 32 9.37 2.78 7.21
C TRP A 32 9.43 2.11 8.58
N ASP A 33 10.43 1.27 8.85
CA ASP A 33 10.59 0.55 10.11
C ASP A 33 9.30 -0.23 10.47
N LEU A 34 8.82 -1.04 9.52
CA LEU A 34 7.60 -1.82 9.70
C LEU A 34 7.85 -3.02 10.61
N THR A 35 6.85 -3.35 11.43
CA THR A 35 6.89 -4.62 12.18
C THR A 35 6.78 -5.80 11.22
N ASN A 36 7.12 -7.02 11.69
CA ASN A 36 6.94 -8.24 10.89
C ASN A 36 5.49 -8.43 10.42
N GLU A 37 4.52 -8.05 11.27
CA GLU A 37 3.10 -8.09 10.94
C GLU A 37 2.77 -7.10 9.82
N GLU A 38 3.18 -5.84 9.96
CA GLU A 38 2.95 -4.80 8.95
C GLU A 38 3.65 -5.13 7.62
N ALA A 39 4.88 -5.68 7.68
CA ALA A 39 5.61 -6.16 6.52
C ALA A 39 4.85 -7.30 5.80
N GLY A 40 4.25 -8.22 6.55
CA GLY A 40 3.39 -9.27 5.99
C GLY A 40 2.17 -8.69 5.27
N VAL A 41 1.53 -7.66 5.83
CA VAL A 41 0.41 -6.96 5.18
C VAL A 41 0.86 -6.22 3.91
N LEU A 42 2.01 -5.56 3.95
CA LEU A 42 2.57 -4.85 2.80
C LEU A 42 2.94 -5.80 1.65
N THR A 43 3.69 -6.85 1.95
CA THR A 43 4.20 -7.82 0.96
C THR A 43 3.14 -8.77 0.43
N GLY A 44 2.01 -8.91 1.12
CA GLY A 44 0.88 -9.75 0.70
C GLY A 44 -0.29 -8.93 0.15
N PRO A 45 -1.36 -8.72 0.95
CA PRO A 45 -2.62 -8.18 0.46
C PRO A 45 -2.52 -6.77 -0.12
N ILE A 46 -1.65 -5.89 0.42
CA ILE A 46 -1.45 -4.55 -0.15
C ILE A 46 -0.78 -4.66 -1.52
N LYS A 47 0.34 -5.40 -1.64
CA LYS A 47 1.02 -5.59 -2.92
C LYS A 47 0.07 -6.15 -3.99
N MET A 48 -0.70 -7.19 -3.66
CA MET A 48 -1.70 -7.76 -4.59
C MET A 48 -2.72 -6.71 -5.06
N ALA A 49 -3.15 -5.81 -4.17
CA ALA A 49 -4.09 -4.74 -4.51
C ALA A 49 -3.44 -3.60 -5.31
N LEU A 50 -2.14 -3.33 -5.12
CA LEU A 50 -1.39 -2.36 -5.92
C LEU A 50 -1.19 -2.86 -7.35
N ASP A 51 -0.94 -4.17 -7.52
CA ASP A 51 -0.70 -4.82 -8.81
C ASP A 51 -1.89 -4.76 -9.78
N ILE A 52 -3.10 -4.47 -9.28
CA ILE A 52 -4.32 -4.35 -10.08
C ILE A 52 -4.78 -2.91 -10.32
N LEU A 53 -4.10 -1.90 -9.76
CA LEU A 53 -4.47 -0.51 -9.96
C LEU A 53 -4.23 -0.07 -11.42
N PRO A 54 -5.03 0.88 -11.95
CA PRO A 54 -4.73 1.53 -13.22
C PRO A 54 -3.36 2.25 -13.19
N ILE A 55 -2.77 2.44 -14.36
CA ILE A 55 -1.44 3.02 -14.54
C ILE A 55 -1.53 4.29 -15.40
N PRO A 56 -1.43 5.50 -14.81
CA PRO A 56 -1.52 5.81 -13.37
C PRO A 56 -2.97 5.70 -12.83
N VAL A 57 -3.15 5.89 -11.52
CA VAL A 57 -4.48 6.14 -10.94
C VAL A 57 -4.86 7.59 -11.23
N GLU A 58 -6.08 7.83 -11.68
CA GLU A 58 -6.59 9.18 -11.92
C GLU A 58 -6.86 9.89 -10.57
N PRO A 59 -6.58 11.20 -10.45
CA PRO A 59 -6.79 11.94 -9.20
C PRO A 59 -8.22 11.86 -8.64
N ASP A 60 -9.22 11.80 -9.52
CA ASP A 60 -10.63 11.67 -9.14
C ASP A 60 -10.93 10.34 -8.42
N ASP A 61 -10.11 9.31 -8.65
CA ASP A 61 -10.23 7.99 -8.02
C ASP A 61 -9.39 7.86 -6.73
N TYR A 62 -8.60 8.87 -6.35
CA TYR A 62 -7.75 8.77 -5.16
C TYR A 62 -8.56 8.52 -3.89
N ILE A 63 -9.70 9.18 -3.72
CA ILE A 63 -10.51 9.04 -2.51
C ILE A 63 -11.06 7.62 -2.39
N SER A 64 -11.61 7.07 -3.47
CA SER A 64 -12.19 5.73 -3.49
C SER A 64 -11.13 4.64 -3.31
N GLU A 65 -9.98 4.76 -3.98
CA GLU A 65 -8.88 3.81 -3.83
C GLU A 65 -8.26 3.84 -2.43
N LYS A 66 -8.01 5.03 -1.85
CA LYS A 66 -7.50 5.12 -0.48
C LYS A 66 -8.45 4.48 0.54
N ALA A 67 -9.76 4.68 0.36
CA ALA A 67 -10.77 4.03 1.21
C ALA A 67 -10.75 2.51 1.04
N ARG A 68 -10.61 1.99 -0.19
CA ARG A 68 -10.48 0.56 -0.47
C ARG A 68 -9.24 -0.04 0.20
N PHE A 69 -8.09 0.60 0.09
CA PHE A 69 -6.86 0.14 0.74
C PHE A 69 -6.94 0.17 2.27
N ARG A 70 -7.60 1.18 2.85
CA ARG A 70 -7.87 1.20 4.29
C ARG A 70 -8.65 -0.04 4.74
N GLN A 71 -9.68 -0.44 3.99
CA GLN A 71 -10.44 -1.65 4.30
C GLN A 71 -9.60 -2.93 4.23
N ILE A 72 -8.66 -3.00 3.26
CA ILE A 72 -7.73 -4.13 3.14
C ILE A 72 -6.81 -4.21 4.37
N ILE A 73 -6.24 -3.07 4.79
CA ILE A 73 -5.39 -2.98 5.98
C ILE A 73 -6.17 -3.36 7.24
N ASP A 74 -7.36 -2.79 7.43
CA ASP A 74 -8.23 -3.07 8.57
C ASP A 74 -8.58 -4.57 8.66
N LYS A 75 -8.82 -5.23 7.52
CA LYS A 75 -9.12 -6.67 7.49
C LYS A 75 -7.88 -7.51 7.83
N ALA A 76 -6.73 -7.14 7.29
CA ALA A 76 -5.49 -7.89 7.46
C ALA A 76 -4.96 -7.85 8.90
N LEU A 77 -5.09 -6.71 9.60
CA LEU A 77 -4.60 -6.52 10.97
C LEU A 77 -5.61 -6.91 12.07
N ARG A 78 -6.83 -7.35 11.69
CA ARG A 78 -7.83 -7.87 12.64
C ARG A 78 -7.82 -9.40 12.75
N THR A 79 -6.97 -10.06 11.98
CA THR A 79 -6.85 -11.53 11.91
C THR A 79 -5.69 -11.99 12.78
#